data_AF-A0A7V4UG62-F1
#
_entry.id   AF-A0A7V4UG62-F1
#
_cell.length_a   1.000
_cell.length_b   1.000
_cell.length_c   1.000
_cell.angle_alpha   90.00
_cell.angle_beta   90.00
_cell.angle_gamma   90.00
#
_symmetry.space_group_name_H-M   'P 1'
#
loop_
_entity.id
_entity.type
_entity.pdbx_description
1 polymer ?
#
loop_
_entity_poly.entity_id
_entity_poly.type
_entity_poly.pdbx_seq_one_letter_code
_entity_poly.pdbx_strand_id
1 'polypeptide(L)'
;MIETADERINLIKEINEKNCNFVFEDYYTSILELLQALAFINGFNISNHICLGFYLKEKLKREDLYMIFDDLRYKRNSLTYYGNKMDFETAKQAIKNQRN
;
A
#
# COMPACT_ATOMS: atom_id res chain seq x y z
N MET A 1 -7.52 -14.36 9.47
CA MET A 1 -7.15 -13.26 8.55
C MET A 1 -7.75 -11.94 9.01
N ILE A 2 -9.05 -11.87 9.32
CA ILE A 2 -9.70 -10.66 9.89
C ILE A 2 -9.20 -10.35 11.30
N GLU A 3 -9.21 -11.32 12.24
CA GLU A 3 -8.71 -11.11 13.61
C GLU A 3 -7.26 -10.59 13.68
N THR A 4 -6.36 -11.17 12.88
CA THR A 4 -4.94 -10.77 12.85
C THR A 4 -4.75 -9.38 12.25
N ALA A 5 -5.58 -8.98 11.29
CA ALA A 5 -5.59 -7.64 10.74
C ALA A 5 -6.10 -6.63 11.79
N ASP A 6 -7.18 -6.97 12.51
CA ASP A 6 -7.73 -6.16 13.59
C ASP A 6 -6.74 -6.00 14.75
N GLU A 7 -6.02 -7.05 15.15
CA GLU A 7 -4.98 -6.98 16.18
C GLU A 7 -3.81 -6.07 15.77
N ARG A 8 -3.34 -6.14 14.51
CA ARG A 8 -2.30 -5.24 14.00
C ARG A 8 -2.75 -3.79 13.98
N ILE A 9 -4.00 -3.54 13.58
CA ILE A 9 -4.60 -2.20 13.61
C ILE A 9 -4.67 -1.67 15.04
N ASN A 10 -5.06 -2.52 16.00
CA ASN A 10 -5.19 -2.15 17.42
C ASN A 10 -3.82 -1.96 18.14
N LEU A 11 -2.75 -2.57 17.64
CA LEU A 11 -1.38 -2.36 18.14
C LEU A 11 -0.87 -0.94 17.88
N ILE A 12 -1.33 -0.30 16.80
CA ILE A 12 -0.93 1.05 16.42
C ILE A 12 -1.89 2.05 17.07
N LYS A 13 -1.64 2.39 18.33
CA LYS A 13 -2.44 3.38 19.07
C LYS A 13 -2.29 4.80 18.52
N GLU A 14 -1.08 5.15 18.09
CA GLU A 14 -0.76 6.43 17.47
C GLU A 14 0.39 6.27 16.46
N ILE A 15 0.37 7.07 15.38
CA ILE A 15 1.45 7.15 14.40
C ILE A 15 2.42 8.24 14.84
N ASN A 16 3.71 7.91 14.95
CA ASN A 16 4.81 8.79 15.34
C ASN A 16 6.04 8.55 14.45
N GLU A 17 7.09 9.36 14.61
CA GLU A 17 8.30 9.29 13.79
C GLU A 17 8.98 7.91 13.80
N LYS A 18 8.88 7.18 14.92
CA LYS A 18 9.52 5.87 15.09
C LYS A 18 8.76 4.77 14.37
N ASN A 19 7.43 4.86 14.28
CA ASN A 19 6.60 3.81 13.71
C ASN A 19 6.02 4.12 12.31
N CYS A 20 6.00 5.38 11.88
CA CYS A 20 5.30 5.80 10.67
C CYS A 20 5.68 5.02 9.40
N ASN A 21 6.96 4.68 9.24
CA ASN A 21 7.44 3.91 8.10
C ASN A 21 6.95 2.45 8.13
N PHE A 22 6.87 1.81 9.31
CA PHE A 22 6.32 0.46 9.45
C PHE A 22 4.82 0.45 9.19
N VAL A 23 4.10 1.45 9.74
CA VAL A 23 2.66 1.58 9.52
C VAL A 23 2.36 1.77 8.02
N PHE A 24 3.12 2.62 7.33
CA PHE A 24 3.00 2.80 5.89
C PHE A 24 3.23 1.50 5.10
N GLU A 25 4.23 0.71 5.48
CA GLU A 25 4.55 -0.56 4.81
C GLU A 25 3.45 -1.61 5.02
N ASP A 26 2.88 -1.68 6.22
CA ASP A 26 1.75 -2.55 6.53
C ASP A 26 0.53 -2.19 5.67
N TYR A 27 0.16 -0.90 5.61
CA TYR A 27 -0.95 -0.45 4.77
C TYR A 27 -0.71 -0.73 3.28
N TYR A 28 0.52 -0.49 2.79
CA TYR A 28 0.87 -0.80 1.40
C TYR A 28 0.69 -2.30 1.12
N THR A 29 1.13 -3.16 2.05
CA THR A 29 0.99 -4.60 1.93
C THR A 29 -0.48 -5.03 1.91
N SER A 30 -1.32 -4.45 2.77
CA SER A 30 -2.77 -4.73 2.76
C SER A 30 -3.44 -4.32 1.44
N ILE A 31 -3.08 -3.16 0.87
CA ILE A 31 -3.58 -2.73 -0.45
C ILE A 31 -3.16 -3.72 -1.54
N LEU A 32 -1.92 -4.16 -1.50
CA LEU A 32 -1.38 -5.11 -2.47
C LEU A 32 -2.15 -6.44 -2.44
N GLU A 33 -2.35 -7.01 -1.25
CA GLU A 33 -3.08 -8.27 -1.05
C GLU A 33 -4.53 -8.17 -1.54
N LEU A 34 -5.21 -7.06 -1.21
CA LEU A 34 -6.57 -6.80 -1.67
C LEU A 34 -6.64 -6.69 -3.20
N LEU A 35 -5.70 -5.98 -3.82
CA LEU A 35 -5.67 -5.80 -5.27
C LEU A 35 -5.34 -7.12 -6.00
N GLN A 36 -4.46 -7.94 -5.42
CA GLN A 36 -4.19 -9.29 -5.92
C GLN A 36 -5.42 -10.19 -5.82
N ALA A 37 -6.12 -10.17 -4.68
CA ALA A 37 -7.35 -10.93 -4.50
C ALA A 37 -8.44 -10.50 -5.50
N LEU A 38 -8.60 -9.19 -5.71
CA LEU A 38 -9.53 -8.64 -6.69
C LEU A 38 -9.16 -9.07 -8.13
N ALA A 39 -7.88 -8.97 -8.50
CA ALA A 39 -7.41 -9.41 -9.80
C ALA A 39 -7.67 -10.91 -10.00
N PHE A 40 -7.43 -11.72 -8.97
CA PHE A 40 -7.64 -13.17 -8.99
C PHE A 40 -9.11 -13.55 -9.17
N ILE A 41 -10.01 -12.91 -8.42
CA ILE A 41 -11.47 -13.10 -8.56
C ILE A 41 -11.94 -12.74 -9.98
N ASN A 42 -11.29 -11.78 -10.62
CA ASN A 42 -11.57 -11.37 -11.99
C ASN A 42 -10.82 -12.19 -13.05
N GLY A 43 -10.21 -13.32 -12.68
CA GLY A 43 -9.56 -14.26 -13.59
C GLY A 43 -8.12 -13.93 -13.97
N PHE A 44 -7.48 -12.99 -13.27
CA PHE A 44 -6.09 -12.61 -13.53
C PHE A 44 -5.16 -13.11 -12.42
N ASN A 45 -4.13 -13.87 -12.79
CA ASN A 45 -3.05 -14.25 -11.88
C ASN A 45 -1.87 -13.28 -12.04
N ILE A 46 -1.84 -12.21 -11.25
CA ILE A 46 -0.83 -11.14 -11.34
C ILE A 46 0.13 -11.23 -10.14
N SER A 47 1.41 -11.50 -10.42
CA SER A 47 2.43 -11.76 -9.40
C SER A 47 3.36 -10.58 -9.10
N ASN A 48 3.26 -9.46 -9.82
CA ASN A 48 4.13 -8.29 -9.63
C ASN A 48 3.33 -6.99 -9.49
N HIS A 49 3.89 -6.04 -8.73
CA HIS A 49 3.19 -4.82 -8.33
C HIS A 49 2.93 -3.89 -9.53
N ILE A 50 3.85 -3.85 -10.49
CA ILE A 50 3.71 -2.98 -11.68
C ILE A 50 2.48 -3.39 -12.49
N CYS A 51 2.32 -4.69 -12.73
CA CYS A 51 1.16 -5.22 -13.45
C CYS A 51 -0.15 -5.02 -12.67
N LEU A 52 -0.14 -5.00 -11.33
CA LEU A 52 -1.31 -4.62 -10.54
C LEU A 52 -1.67 -3.14 -10.72
N GLY A 53 -0.67 -2.26 -10.84
CA GLY A 53 -0.89 -0.88 -11.24
C GLY A 53 -1.56 -0.78 -12.62
N PHE A 54 -1.04 -1.50 -13.62
CA PHE A 54 -1.68 -1.54 -14.93
C PHE A 54 -3.06 -2.18 -14.92
N TYR A 55 -3.33 -3.11 -14.01
CA TYR A 55 -4.67 -3.67 -13.83
C TYR A 55 -5.67 -2.59 -13.38
N LEU A 56 -5.29 -1.73 -12.43
CA LEU A 56 -6.11 -0.57 -12.03
C LEU A 56 -6.40 0.34 -13.23
N LYS A 57 -5.35 0.73 -13.96
CA LYS A 57 -5.47 1.67 -15.09
C LYS A 57 -6.26 1.07 -16.25
N GLU A 58 -5.89 -0.12 -16.71
CA GLU A 58 -6.34 -0.64 -18.00
C GLU A 58 -7.59 -1.52 -17.89
N LYS A 59 -7.76 -2.27 -16.79
CA LYS A 59 -8.91 -3.16 -16.61
C LYS A 59 -10.01 -2.50 -15.79
N LEU A 60 -9.67 -1.81 -14.71
CA LEU A 60 -10.65 -1.11 -13.87
C LEU A 60 -10.93 0.32 -14.32
N LYS A 61 -10.15 0.85 -15.29
CA LYS A 61 -10.29 2.22 -15.80
C LYS A 61 -10.18 3.28 -14.70
N ARG A 62 -9.35 3.01 -13.69
CA ARG A 62 -9.08 3.87 -12.54
C ARG A 62 -7.65 4.41 -12.61
N GLU A 63 -7.43 5.35 -13.53
CA GLU A 63 -6.14 6.04 -13.67
C GLU A 63 -5.78 6.84 -12.41
N ASP A 64 -6.78 7.42 -11.75
CA ASP A 64 -6.64 8.08 -10.46
C ASP A 64 -6.03 7.15 -9.40
N LEU A 65 -6.55 5.92 -9.26
CA LEU A 65 -6.01 4.95 -8.32
C LEU A 65 -4.65 4.41 -8.75
N TYR A 66 -4.42 4.28 -10.06
CA TYR A 66 -3.10 3.90 -10.58
C TYR A 66 -2.03 4.92 -10.16
N MET A 67 -2.30 6.22 -10.32
CA MET A 67 -1.36 7.27 -9.94
C MET A 67 -1.03 7.24 -8.44
N ILE A 68 -2.04 7.02 -7.59
CA ILE A 68 -1.85 6.88 -6.14
C ILE A 68 -1.03 5.60 -5.84
N PHE A 69 -1.42 4.47 -6.42
CA PHE A 69 -0.75 3.19 -6.17
C PHE A 69 0.72 3.20 -6.61
N ASP A 70 1.03 3.79 -7.77
CA ASP A 70 2.41 3.85 -8.27
C ASP A 70 3.31 4.76 -7.42
N ASP A 71 2.78 5.89 -6.94
CA ASP A 71 3.46 6.75 -5.97
C ASP A 71 3.76 6.02 -4.65
N LEU A 72 2.77 5.28 -4.11
CA LEU A 72 2.97 4.46 -2.92
C LEU A 72 3.99 3.35 -3.16
N ARG A 73 3.96 2.69 -4.32
CA ARG A 73 4.95 1.67 -4.72
C ARG A 73 6.35 2.24 -4.78
N TYR A 74 6.51 3.44 -5.33
CA TYR A 74 7.80 4.11 -5.40
C TYR A 74 8.34 4.42 -4.00
N LYS A 75 7.51 4.99 -3.12
CA LYS A 75 7.86 5.28 -1.71
C LYS A 75 8.25 4.03 -0.94
N ARG A 76 7.48 2.96 -1.07
CA ARG A 76 7.80 1.66 -0.46
C ARG A 76 9.11 1.10 -0.98
N ASN A 77 9.36 1.16 -2.28
CA ASN A 77 10.63 0.69 -2.83
C ASN A 77 11.83 1.51 -2.32
N SER A 78 11.66 2.83 -2.17
CA SER A 78 12.66 3.71 -1.53
C SER A 78 12.99 3.24 -0.11
N LEU A 79 11.96 2.98 0.70
CA LEU A 79 12.09 2.53 2.08
C LEU A 79 12.74 1.14 2.18
N THR A 80 12.23 0.16 1.44
CA THR A 80 12.63 -1.26 1.56
C THR A 80 14.00 -1.56 0.94
N TYR A 81 14.32 -0.98 -0.22
CA TYR A 81 15.54 -1.33 -0.96
C TYR A 81 16.70 -0.37 -0.74
N TYR A 82 16.42 0.90 -0.43
CA TYR A 82 17.45 1.93 -0.31
C TYR A 82 17.65 2.42 1.13
N GLY A 83 16.86 1.91 2.09
CA GLY A 83 16.96 2.29 3.51
C GLY A 83 16.61 3.75 3.78
N ASN A 84 16.04 4.44 2.79
CA ASN A 84 15.67 5.85 2.88
C ASN A 84 14.35 5.95 3.63
N LYS A 85 14.42 6.15 4.96
CA LYS A 85 13.23 6.43 5.77
C LYS A 85 12.56 7.70 5.26
N MET A 86 11.25 7.63 5.08
CA MET A 86 10.47 8.85 4.89
C MET A 86 10.47 9.63 6.20
N ASP A 87 10.49 10.96 6.09
CA ASP A 87 10.17 11.82 7.22
C ASP A 87 8.70 11.61 7.64
N PHE A 88 8.40 12.03 8.86
CA PHE A 88 7.11 11.77 9.49
C PHE A 88 5.93 12.36 8.71
N GLU A 89 6.05 13.57 8.17
CA GLU A 89 4.95 14.22 7.45
C GLU A 89 4.72 13.56 6.09
N THR A 90 5.78 13.19 5.39
CA THR A 90 5.68 12.39 4.15
C THR A 90 5.01 11.04 4.41
N ALA A 91 5.43 10.32 5.46
CA ALA A 91 4.85 9.02 5.82
C ALA A 91 3.37 9.16 6.23
N LYS A 92 3.04 10.16 7.03
CA LYS A 92 1.67 10.46 7.47
C LYS A 92 0.76 10.80 6.30
N GLN A 93 1.24 11.62 5.35
CA GLN A 93 0.47 11.94 4.15
C GLN A 93 0.27 10.71 3.25
N ALA A 94 1.30 9.86 3.10
CA ALA A 94 1.19 8.61 2.35
C ALA A 94 0.17 7.65 2.98
N ILE A 95 0.17 7.50 4.30
CA ILE A 95 -0.84 6.71 5.04
C ILE A 95 -2.24 7.29 4.85
N LYS A 96 -2.38 8.62 4.86
CA LYS A 96 -3.67 9.27 4.61
C LYS A 96 -4.19 8.95 3.19
N ASN A 97 -3.32 8.93 2.19
CA ASN A 97 -3.68 8.59 0.82
C ASN A 97 -4.09 7.12 0.66
N GLN A 98 -3.59 6.22 1.51
CA GLN A 98 -3.96 4.79 1.50
C GLN A 98 -5.37 4.53 2.07
N ARG A 99 -5.91 5.48 2.85
CA ARG A 99 -7.21 5.34 3.54
C ARG A 99 -8.39 5.99 2.79
N ASN A 100 -8.14 6.86 1.81
CA ASN A 100 -9.16 7.58 1.04
C ASN A 100 -9.33 6.96 -0.34
#